data_AF-A0A7W7R6L6-F1
#
_entry.id   AF-A0A7W7R6L6-F1
#
_cell.length_a   1.000
_cell.length_b   1.000
_cell.length_c   1.000
_cell.angle_alpha   90.00
_cell.angle_beta   90.00
_cell.angle_gamma   90.00
#
_symmetry.space_group_name_H-M   'P 1'
#
loop_
_entity.id
_entity.type
_entity.pdbx_description
1 polymer ?
#
loop_
_entity_poly.entity_id
_entity_poly.type
_entity_poly.pdbx_seq_one_letter_code
_entity_poly.pdbx_strand_id
1 'polypeptide(L)' 'MTAAPAIDMFRLLGGRERFAADWEQLLTGAGFHLDRIRPTPGPRCVIEATHQPVNKPSSAA' A
#
# COMPACT_ATOMS: atom_id res chain seq x y z
N MET A 1 -16.58 23.84 -2.07
CA MET A 1 -17.29 22.60 -1.74
C MET A 1 -16.50 21.45 -2.35
N THR A 2 -15.48 20.95 -1.66
CA THR A 2 -14.61 19.86 -2.16
C THR A 2 -15.19 18.54 -1.66
N ALA A 3 -15.72 17.73 -2.57
CA ALA A 3 -16.09 16.35 -2.25
C ALA A 3 -14.84 15.61 -1.79
N ALA A 4 -14.94 14.90 -0.66
CA ALA A 4 -13.83 14.13 -0.11
C ALA A 4 -13.56 12.91 -1.01
N PRO A 5 -12.30 12.68 -1.44
CA PRO A 5 -11.94 11.60 -2.38
C PRO A 5 -12.34 10.20 -1.89
N ALA A 6 -12.48 10.02 -0.58
CA ALA A 6 -13.00 8.80 0.04
C ALA A 6 -14.42 8.41 -0.42
N ILE A 7 -15.32 9.37 -0.67
CA ILE A 7 -16.70 9.08 -1.09
C ILE A 7 -16.76 8.69 -2.57
N ASP A 8 -15.90 9.27 -3.41
CA ASP A 8 -15.92 9.03 -4.85
C ASP A 8 -15.32 7.65 -5.22
N MET A 9 -14.25 7.21 -4.53
CA MET A 9 -13.69 5.86 -4.68
C MET A 9 -14.67 4.74 -4.30
N PHE A 10 -15.43 4.94 -3.21
CA PHE A 10 -16.39 3.95 -2.71
C PHE A 10 -17.59 3.77 -3.66
N ARG A 11 -18.04 4.84 -4.32
CA ARG A 11 -19.26 4.82 -5.14
C ARG A 11 -19.08 4.36 -6.58
N LEU A 12 -17.87 4.47 -7.16
CA LEU A 12 -17.65 4.22 -8.59
C LEU A 12 -16.80 2.98 -8.91
N LEU A 13 -15.92 2.54 -8.00
CA LEU A 13 -14.89 1.55 -8.32
C LEU A 13 -14.85 0.36 -7.34
N GLY A 14 -15.68 0.36 -6.28
CA GLY A 14 -15.64 -0.66 -5.22
C GLY A 14 -14.35 -0.63 -4.40
N GLY A 15 -13.56 0.45 -4.51
CA GLY A 15 -12.31 0.63 -3.78
C GLY A 15 -12.50 1.34 -2.45
N ARG A 16 -11.43 1.38 -1.65
CA ARG A 16 -11.35 2.20 -0.45
C ARG A 16 -9.99 2.89 -0.35
N GLU A 17 -9.99 4.10 0.18
CA GLU A 17 -8.78 4.70 0.73
C GLU A 17 -8.31 3.88 1.94
N ARG A 18 -7.01 3.89 2.18
CA ARG A 18 -6.34 3.03 3.16
C ARG A 18 -5.46 3.88 4.06
N PHE A 19 -5.44 3.55 5.35
CA PHE A 19 -4.47 4.11 6.28
C PHE A 19 -3.08 3.46 6.06
N ALA A 20 -2.05 4.05 6.66
CA ALA A 20 -0.68 3.50 6.57
C ALA A 20 -0.61 2.02 6.99
N ALA A 21 -1.30 1.66 8.08
CA ALA A 21 -1.34 0.29 8.58
C ALA A 21 -2.01 -0.69 7.60
N ASP A 22 -3.05 -0.27 6.87
CA ASP A 22 -3.68 -1.10 5.84
C ASP A 22 -2.71 -1.37 4.68
N TRP A 23 -1.88 -0.38 4.32
CA TRP A 23 -0.86 -0.52 3.27
C TRP A 23 0.27 -1.44 3.70
N GLU A 24 0.76 -1.31 4.94
CA GLU A 24 1.77 -2.21 5.50
C GLU A 24 1.31 -3.67 5.47
N GLN A 25 0.09 -3.93 5.93
CA GLN A 25 -0.49 -5.27 5.92
C GLN A 25 -0.64 -5.81 4.49
N LEU A 26 -1.13 -4.99 3.56
CA LEU A 26 -1.32 -5.38 2.17
C LEU A 26 0.01 -5.71 1.48
N LEU A 27 1.04 -4.87 1.66
CA LEU A 27 2.36 -5.07 1.06
C LEU A 27 3.06 -6.29 1.66
N THR A 28 2.98 -6.47 2.96
CA THR A 28 3.54 -7.65 3.65
C THR A 28 2.93 -8.94 3.10
N GLY A 29 1.59 -8.98 2.96
CA GLY A 29 0.90 -10.13 2.36
C GLY A 29 1.28 -10.42 0.90
N ALA A 30 1.82 -9.42 0.19
CA ALA A 30 2.29 -9.53 -1.19
C ALA A 30 3.81 -9.77 -1.30
N GLY A 31 4.54 -9.94 -0.17
CA GLY A 31 5.99 -10.14 -0.18
C GLY A 31 6.82 -8.86 -0.31
N PHE A 32 6.27 -7.72 0.08
CA PHE A 32 6.96 -6.42 0.08
C PHE A 32 7.07 -5.86 1.49
N HIS A 33 8.15 -5.13 1.74
CA HIS A 33 8.30 -4.27 2.91
C HIS A 33 7.95 -2.84 2.53
N LEU A 34 7.16 -2.16 3.38
CA LEU A 34 6.88 -0.74 3.24
C LEU A 34 8.07 0.08 3.76
N ASP A 35 8.83 0.71 2.86
CA ASP A 35 10.02 1.48 3.24
C ASP A 35 9.65 2.88 3.74
N ARG A 36 8.72 3.56 3.05
CA ARG A 36 8.22 4.88 3.44
C ARG A 36 6.96 5.31 2.71
N ILE A 37 6.23 6.24 3.33
CA ILE A 37 5.12 6.99 2.74
C ILE A 37 5.54 8.46 2.62
N ARG A 38 5.61 8.99 1.40
CA ARG A 38 5.99 10.38 1.15
C ARG A 38 4.77 11.23 0.80
N PRO A 39 4.52 12.33 1.55
CA PRO A 39 3.49 13.28 1.16
C PRO A 39 3.88 13.98 -0.15
N THR A 40 2.89 14.32 -0.97
CA THR A 40 3.08 15.14 -2.17
C THR A 40 2.21 16.39 -2.09
N PRO A 41 2.48 17.46 -2.87
CA PRO A 41 1.54 18.56 -3.02
C PRO A 41 0.27 18.09 -3.74
N GLY A 42 -0.72 17.65 -2.97
CA GLY A 42 -2.00 17.15 -3.46
C GLY A 42 -2.60 16.05 -2.58
N PRO A 43 -3.74 15.47 -2.98
CA PRO A 43 -4.47 14.48 -2.18
C PRO A 43 -3.85 13.08 -2.20
N ARG A 44 -2.72 12.87 -2.91
CA ARG A 44 -2.06 11.56 -3.04
C ARG A 44 -0.72 11.56 -2.30
N CYS A 45 -0.27 10.37 -1.91
CA CYS A 45 1.08 10.14 -1.41
C CYS A 45 1.81 9.13 -2.32
N VAL A 46 3.13 9.06 -2.19
CA VAL A 46 3.95 8.01 -2.81
C VAL A 46 4.27 6.96 -1.76
N ILE A 47 4.06 5.70 -2.12
CA ILE A 47 4.43 4.53 -1.33
C ILE A 47 5.71 3.95 -1.94
N GLU A 48 6.81 3.94 -1.20
CA GLU A 48 8.05 3.27 -1.59
C GLU A 48 8.11 1.93 -0.85
N ALA A 49 8.30 0.83 -1.59
CA ALA A 49 8.33 -0.51 -1.05
C ALA A 49 9.36 -1.37 -1.78
N THR A 50 10.06 -2.21 -1.03
CA THR A 50 11.08 -3.13 -1.54
C THR A 50 10.55 -4.56 -1.46
N HIS A 51 10.72 -5.33 -2.54
CA HIS A 51 10.37 -6.75 -2.52
C HIS A 51 11.27 -7.48 -1.52
N GLN A 52 10.66 -8.17 -0.55
CA GLN A 52 11.38 -9.09 0.31
C GLN A 52 11.38 -10.46 -0.38
N PRO A 53 12.50 -10.90 -0.96
CA PRO A 53 12.58 -12.28 -1.41
C PRO A 53 12.35 -13.18 -0.20
N VAL A 54 11.33 -14.04 -0.27
CA VAL A 54 11.17 -15.12 0.68
C VAL A 54 12.44 -15.96 0.56
N ASN A 55 13.25 -16.03 1.62
CA ASN A 55 14.34 -16.98 1.69
C ASN A 55 13.72 -18.37 1.53
N LYS A 56 13.85 -18.95 0.33
CA LYS A 56 13.53 -20.36 0.11
C LYS A 56 14.44 -21.12 1.10
N PRO A 57 13.91 -21.96 2.00
CA PRO A 57 14.78 -22.80 2.80
C PRO A 57 15.68 -23.57 1.84
N SER A 58 17.00 -23.45 2.03
CA SER A 58 17.97 -24.24 1.30
C SER A 58 17.55 -25.70 1.45
N SER A 59 17.10 -26.31 0.35
CA SER A 59 16.87 -27.75 0.31
C SER A 59 18.24 -28.39 0.39
N ALA A 60 18.69 -28.65 1.62
CA ALA A 60 19.91 -29.39 1.88
C ALA A 60 19.66 -30.86 1.54
N ALA A 61 20.44 -31.34 0.56
CA ALA A 61 20.78 -32.73 0.21
C ALA A 61 19.64 -33.68 -0.18
#